data_AF-A0A9C9GRF1-F1
#
_entry.id   AF-A0A9C9GRF1-F1
#
_cell.length_a   1.000
_cell.length_b   1.000
_cell.length_c   1.000
_cell.angle_alpha   90.00
_cell.angle_beta   90.00
_cell.angle_gamma   90.00
#
_symmetry.space_group_name_H-M   'P 1'
#
loop_
_entity.id
_entity.type
_entity.pdbx_description
1 polymer ?
#
loop_
_entity_poly.entity_id
_entity_poly.type
_entity_poly.pdbx_seq_one_letter_code
_entity_poly.pdbx_strand_id
1 'polypeptide(L)'
;MLENWPWWFSAITLAVLSIGFILTTRHTISGSGNWARVVLHESNDSLVREEGPFRNNPRMLNDALMKATLEEFGYKTVVSFLAERKGEAITPEPQKIRVLAARIPWTAHLSFLLMLIVGGFIASLASGHFAFRADLGELHTSLFGGGIGYWITLIMGGFMIGFGTQLGAGCSFGHGLGGCPRFVPASLIATGSFFITAIITSVIIHYLITGSFQ
;
A
#
# COMPACT_ATOMS: atom_id res chain seq x y z
N MET A 1 6.53 29.83 -22.54
CA MET A 1 7.73 29.73 -21.68
C MET A 1 7.26 29.84 -20.23
N LEU A 2 6.72 28.75 -19.68
CA LEU A 2 6.47 28.70 -18.24
C LEU A 2 7.77 28.21 -17.61
N GLU A 3 8.42 29.09 -16.86
CA GLU A 3 9.60 28.78 -16.06
C GLU A 3 9.23 27.65 -15.09
N ASN A 4 9.95 26.52 -15.17
CA ASN A 4 9.68 25.38 -14.31
C ASN A 4 9.75 25.83 -12.86
N TRP A 5 8.69 25.54 -12.09
CA TRP A 5 8.65 25.93 -10.69
C TRP A 5 9.87 25.39 -9.94
N PRO A 6 10.46 26.20 -9.04
CA PRO A 6 11.55 25.74 -8.21
C PRO A 6 11.12 24.48 -7.44
N TRP A 7 12.03 23.50 -7.35
CA TRP A 7 11.77 22.21 -6.71
C TRP A 7 11.26 22.34 -5.26
N TRP A 8 11.68 23.39 -4.55
CA TRP A 8 11.23 23.66 -3.19
C TRP A 8 9.77 24.10 -3.14
N PHE A 9 9.28 24.82 -4.15
CA PHE A 9 7.90 25.28 -4.19
C PHE A 9 6.95 24.10 -4.43
N SER A 10 7.30 23.23 -5.37
CA SER A 10 6.57 21.98 -5.62
C SER A 10 6.63 21.05 -4.41
N ALA A 11 7.76 20.96 -3.71
CA ALA A 11 7.88 20.20 -2.46
C ALA A 11 6.96 20.74 -1.34
N ILE A 12 6.93 22.06 -1.12
CA ILE A 12 6.07 22.69 -0.11
C ILE A 12 4.59 22.51 -0.48
N THR A 13 4.23 22.70 -1.74
CA THR A 13 2.85 22.52 -2.23
C THR A 13 2.37 21.08 -2.03
N LEU A 14 3.23 20.10 -2.37
CA LEU A 14 2.93 18.68 -2.16
C LEU A 14 2.79 18.35 -0.67
N ALA A 15 3.65 18.91 0.19
CA ALA A 15 3.58 18.72 1.63
C ALA A 15 2.27 19.29 2.22
N VAL A 16 1.88 20.51 1.84
CA VAL A 16 0.62 21.13 2.27
C VAL A 16 -0.59 20.32 1.81
N LEU A 17 -0.62 19.89 0.55
CA LEU A 17 -1.70 19.05 0.03
C LEU A 17 -1.78 17.70 0.76
N SER A 18 -0.64 17.06 1.01
CA SER A 18 -0.58 15.77 1.68
C SER A 18 -1.02 15.87 3.14
N ILE A 19 -0.53 16.87 3.88
CA ILE A 19 -0.90 17.13 5.28
C ILE A 19 -2.37 17.53 5.36
N GLY A 20 -2.83 18.45 4.49
CA GLY A 20 -4.21 18.89 4.41
C GLY A 20 -5.16 17.73 4.16
N PHE A 21 -4.84 16.88 3.18
CA PHE A 21 -5.63 15.67 2.90
C PHE A 21 -5.76 14.77 4.12
N ILE A 22 -4.67 14.53 4.86
CA ILE A 22 -4.69 13.71 6.08
C ILE A 22 -5.52 14.37 7.18
N LEU A 23 -5.39 15.68 7.38
CA LEU A 23 -6.16 16.41 8.39
C LEU A 23 -7.66 16.38 8.09
N THR A 24 -8.03 16.49 6.81
CA THR A 24 -9.45 16.50 6.38
C THR A 24 -10.06 15.11 6.33
N THR A 25 -9.35 14.10 5.81
CA THR A 25 -9.92 12.76 5.63
C THR A 25 -9.63 11.81 6.79
N ARG A 26 -8.66 12.13 7.67
CA ARG A 26 -8.10 11.22 8.70
C ARG A 26 -7.64 9.86 8.15
N HIS A 27 -7.53 9.75 6.83
CA HIS A 27 -7.08 8.57 6.13
C HIS A 27 -5.66 8.77 5.61
N THR A 28 -4.98 7.64 5.44
CA THR A 28 -3.61 7.59 4.95
C THR A 28 -3.68 7.41 3.44
N ILE A 29 -2.77 8.03 2.68
CA ILE A 29 -2.57 7.72 1.26
C ILE A 29 -1.74 6.42 1.22
N SER A 30 -2.32 5.33 1.71
CA SER A 30 -1.68 4.02 1.74
C SER A 30 -2.50 3.03 0.94
N GLY A 31 -1.83 2.01 0.43
CA GLY A 31 -2.42 1.00 -0.45
C GLY A 31 -3.71 0.46 0.16
N SER A 32 -4.74 0.31 -0.67
CA SER A 32 -6.09 -0.01 -0.23
C SER A 32 -6.29 -1.39 0.37
N GLY A 33 -5.24 -2.22 0.43
CA GLY A 33 -5.28 -3.61 0.86
C GLY A 33 -6.22 -4.47 0.00
N ASN A 34 -6.74 -3.95 -1.11
CA ASN A 34 -7.84 -4.58 -1.83
C ASN A 34 -7.38 -5.80 -2.64
N TRP A 35 -6.12 -5.83 -3.09
CA TRP A 35 -5.50 -7.03 -3.66
C TRP A 35 -5.29 -8.10 -2.58
N ALA A 36 -4.92 -7.73 -1.34
CA ALA A 36 -4.84 -8.73 -0.26
C ALA A 36 -6.16 -9.50 -0.07
N ARG A 37 -7.32 -8.93 -0.42
CA ARG A 37 -8.61 -9.64 -0.47
C ARG A 37 -8.63 -10.80 -1.47
N VAL A 38 -8.01 -10.63 -2.63
CA VAL A 38 -8.00 -11.62 -3.72
C VAL A 38 -6.94 -12.69 -3.49
N VAL A 39 -5.72 -12.31 -3.07
CA VAL A 39 -4.68 -13.32 -2.74
C VAL A 39 -5.06 -14.10 -1.47
N LEU A 40 -5.40 -13.38 -0.40
CA LEU A 40 -5.69 -13.96 0.91
C LEU A 40 -7.19 -14.24 1.08
N HIS A 41 -7.91 -14.50 -0.03
CA HIS A 41 -9.35 -14.75 0.04
C HIS A 41 -9.63 -15.98 0.88
N GLU A 42 -8.89 -17.08 0.66
CA GLU A 42 -9.08 -18.33 1.40
C GLU A 42 -8.78 -18.18 2.89
N SER A 43 -7.69 -17.49 3.26
CA SER A 43 -7.36 -17.28 4.67
C SER A 43 -8.28 -16.28 5.37
N ASN A 44 -8.78 -15.25 4.65
CA ASN A 44 -9.77 -14.35 5.21
C ASN A 44 -11.12 -15.04 5.39
N ASP A 45 -11.53 -15.90 4.46
CA ASP A 45 -12.80 -16.62 4.56
C ASP A 45 -12.78 -17.66 5.68
N SER A 46 -11.65 -18.34 5.90
CA SER A 46 -11.49 -19.25 7.04
C SER A 46 -11.53 -18.49 8.37
N LEU A 47 -10.76 -17.39 8.50
CA LEU A 47 -10.76 -16.54 9.68
C LEU A 47 -12.15 -15.94 9.95
N VAL A 48 -12.85 -15.45 8.93
CA VAL A 48 -14.21 -14.90 9.09
C VAL A 48 -15.22 -15.99 9.46
N ARG A 49 -15.06 -17.22 8.98
CA ARG A 49 -15.89 -18.38 9.38
C ARG A 49 -15.65 -18.79 10.82
N GLU A 50 -14.40 -18.80 11.26
CA GLU A 50 -14.03 -19.17 12.62
C GLU A 50 -14.40 -18.07 13.62
N GLU A 51 -14.17 -16.80 13.29
CA GLU A 51 -14.50 -15.65 14.13
C GLU A 51 -15.98 -15.28 14.15
N GLY A 52 -16.73 -15.56 13.08
CA GLY A 52 -18.14 -15.19 12.92
C GLY A 52 -19.05 -15.63 14.08
N PRO A 53 -18.99 -16.91 14.51
CA PRO A 53 -19.72 -17.39 15.68
C PRO A 53 -19.34 -16.69 16.98
N PHE A 54 -18.04 -16.40 17.18
CA PHE A 54 -17.54 -15.72 18.38
C PHE A 54 -17.95 -14.24 18.44
N ARG A 55 -17.99 -13.57 17.29
CA ARG A 55 -18.39 -12.16 17.19
C ARG A 55 -19.85 -11.93 17.54
N ASN A 56 -20.71 -12.90 17.24
CA ASN A 56 -22.14 -12.83 17.51
C ASN A 56 -22.52 -13.39 18.88
N ASN A 57 -21.71 -14.29 19.46
CA ASN A 57 -21.94 -14.91 20.76
C ASN A 57 -20.72 -14.78 21.69
N PRO A 58 -20.63 -13.70 22.49
CA PRO A 58 -19.51 -13.48 23.42
C PRO A 58 -19.32 -14.63 24.43
N ARG A 59 -20.41 -15.33 24.79
CA ARG A 59 -20.36 -16.49 25.68
C ARG A 59 -19.60 -17.67 25.08
N MET A 60 -19.80 -17.92 23.78
CA MET A 60 -19.12 -18.99 23.06
C MET A 60 -17.60 -18.75 22.99
N LEU A 61 -17.18 -17.48 22.90
CA LEU A 61 -15.77 -17.11 22.97
C LEU A 61 -15.19 -17.39 24.36
N ASN A 62 -15.89 -16.99 25.42
CA ASN A 62 -15.46 -17.27 26.79
C ASN A 62 -15.36 -18.77 27.07
N ASP A 63 -16.32 -19.56 26.59
CA ASP A 63 -16.31 -21.02 26.75
C ASP A 63 -15.13 -21.66 26.00
N ALA A 64 -14.84 -21.20 24.78
CA ALA A 64 -13.72 -21.67 23.99
C ALA A 64 -12.36 -21.30 24.63
N LEU A 65 -12.22 -20.08 25.13
CA LEU A 65 -11.03 -19.63 25.86
C LEU A 65 -10.83 -20.41 27.15
N MET A 66 -11.91 -20.64 27.90
CA MET A 66 -11.88 -21.46 29.12
C MET A 66 -11.45 -22.89 28.80
N LYS A 67 -12.00 -23.48 27.74
CA LYS A 67 -11.62 -24.82 27.28
C LYS A 67 -10.13 -24.91 26.92
N ALA A 68 -9.62 -23.98 26.10
CA ALA A 68 -8.21 -23.94 25.73
C ALA A 68 -7.29 -23.75 26.95
N THR A 69 -7.72 -22.93 27.92
CA THR A 69 -6.98 -22.73 29.17
C THR A 69 -6.94 -24.01 30.01
N LEU A 70 -8.04 -24.76 30.07
CA LEU A 70 -8.12 -26.05 30.77
C LEU A 70 -7.24 -27.12 30.10
N GLU A 71 -7.14 -27.12 28.78
CA GLU A 71 -6.28 -28.04 28.02
C GLU A 71 -4.79 -27.75 28.24
N GLU A 72 -4.39 -26.47 28.24
CA GLU A 72 -2.98 -26.07 28.41
C GLU A 72 -2.49 -26.19 29.86
N PHE A 73 -3.27 -25.69 30.82
CA PHE A 73 -2.83 -25.56 32.22
C PHE A 73 -3.38 -26.63 33.16
N GLY A 74 -4.36 -27.41 32.71
CA GLY A 74 -5.00 -28.48 33.47
C GLY A 74 -6.05 -27.99 34.48
N TYR A 75 -7.09 -28.81 34.69
CA TYR A 75 -8.26 -28.46 35.50
C TYR A 75 -7.93 -28.02 36.94
N LYS A 76 -7.05 -28.76 37.64
CA LYS A 76 -6.72 -28.45 39.04
C LYS A 76 -6.08 -27.08 39.21
N THR A 77 -5.17 -26.70 38.30
CA THR A 77 -4.43 -25.44 38.32
C THR A 77 -5.36 -24.24 38.05
N VAL A 78 -6.24 -24.38 37.07
CA VAL A 78 -7.20 -23.32 36.71
C VAL A 78 -8.20 -23.09 37.85
N VAL A 79 -8.71 -24.17 38.46
CA VAL A 79 -9.66 -24.07 39.58
C VAL A 79 -9.01 -23.47 40.81
N SER A 80 -7.76 -23.84 41.14
CA SER A 80 -7.05 -23.24 42.27
C SER A 80 -6.80 -21.75 42.03
N PHE A 81 -6.41 -21.36 40.83
CA PHE A 81 -6.20 -19.95 40.44
C PHE A 81 -7.50 -19.14 40.53
N LEU A 82 -8.61 -19.68 40.03
CA LEU A 82 -9.93 -19.01 40.12
C LEU A 82 -10.45 -18.94 41.56
N ALA A 83 -10.18 -19.95 42.37
CA ALA A 83 -10.54 -19.98 43.79
C ALA A 83 -9.74 -18.95 44.60
N GLU A 84 -8.46 -18.76 44.26
CA GLU A 84 -7.58 -17.77 44.89
C GLU A 84 -8.00 -16.33 44.54
N ARG A 85 -8.49 -16.10 43.32
CA ARG A 85 -8.93 -14.76 42.85
C ARG A 85 -10.42 -14.48 42.99
N LYS A 86 -11.16 -15.28 43.75
CA LYS A 86 -12.62 -15.18 43.86
C LYS A 86 -13.04 -13.80 44.40
N GLY A 87 -13.49 -12.91 43.52
CA GLY A 87 -13.93 -11.55 43.86
C GLY A 87 -13.06 -10.41 43.32
N GLU A 88 -11.88 -10.69 42.74
CA GLU A 88 -11.13 -9.69 42.00
C GLU A 88 -11.69 -9.53 40.58
N ALA A 89 -12.36 -8.41 40.32
CA ALA A 89 -12.67 -8.00 38.95
C ALA A 89 -11.36 -7.64 38.25
N ILE A 90 -10.82 -8.57 37.46
CA ILE A 90 -9.79 -8.23 36.48
C ILE A 90 -10.50 -7.38 35.44
N THR A 91 -10.38 -6.07 35.52
CA THR A 91 -10.63 -5.21 34.36
C THR A 91 -9.49 -5.51 33.39
N PRO A 92 -9.74 -6.25 32.29
CA PRO A 92 -8.70 -6.40 31.29
C PRO A 92 -8.30 -5.00 30.85
N GLU A 93 -7.01 -4.67 30.92
CA GLU A 93 -6.55 -3.50 30.18
C GLU A 93 -7.00 -3.73 28.73
N PRO A 94 -7.72 -2.78 28.12
CA PRO A 94 -8.17 -2.94 26.75
C PRO A 94 -6.93 -3.11 25.90
N GLN A 95 -6.65 -4.35 25.51
CA GLN A 95 -5.61 -4.64 24.55
C GLN A 95 -6.00 -3.84 23.31
N LYS A 96 -5.16 -2.87 22.91
CA LYS A 96 -5.39 -2.09 21.70
C LYS A 96 -5.29 -3.03 20.52
N ILE A 97 -6.38 -3.74 20.21
CA ILE A 97 -6.53 -4.46 18.97
C ILE A 97 -6.49 -3.38 17.90
N ARG A 98 -5.39 -3.34 17.16
CA ARG A 98 -5.24 -2.43 16.02
C ARG A 98 -6.16 -2.97 14.94
N VAL A 99 -7.41 -2.49 14.96
CA VAL A 99 -8.41 -2.79 13.94
C VAL A 99 -7.76 -2.52 12.58
N LEU A 100 -7.69 -3.56 11.73
CA LEU A 100 -7.22 -3.44 10.36
C LEU A 100 -7.92 -2.25 9.71
N ALA A 101 -7.12 -1.35 9.12
CA ALA A 101 -7.56 -0.05 8.64
C ALA A 101 -8.85 -0.16 7.81
N ALA A 102 -9.77 0.78 8.04
CA ALA A 102 -11.07 0.84 7.40
C ALA A 102 -10.94 0.67 5.87
N ARG A 103 -11.76 -0.24 5.33
CA ARG A 103 -11.75 -0.66 3.93
C ARG A 103 -12.12 0.51 3.03
N ILE A 104 -11.29 0.81 2.03
CA ILE A 104 -11.60 1.84 1.05
C ILE A 104 -12.50 1.22 -0.04
N PRO A 105 -13.69 1.79 -0.34
CA PRO A 105 -14.58 1.24 -1.36
C PRO A 105 -13.93 1.29 -2.75
N TRP A 106 -14.30 0.38 -3.64
CA TRP A 106 -13.78 0.33 -5.02
C TRP A 106 -14.04 1.63 -5.79
N THR A 107 -15.16 2.31 -5.50
CA THR A 107 -15.51 3.61 -6.09
C THR A 107 -14.44 4.68 -5.86
N ALA A 108 -13.75 4.67 -4.71
CA ALA A 108 -12.68 5.61 -4.43
C ALA A 108 -11.44 5.40 -5.32
N HIS A 109 -11.19 4.15 -5.75
CA HIS A 109 -10.11 3.85 -6.70
C HIS A 109 -10.44 4.34 -8.09
N LEU A 110 -11.68 4.12 -8.53
CA LEU A 110 -12.16 4.62 -9.81
C LEU A 110 -12.13 6.15 -9.84
N SER A 111 -12.57 6.81 -8.76
CA SER A 111 -12.50 8.26 -8.67
C SER A 111 -11.04 8.75 -8.68
N PHE A 112 -10.14 8.07 -7.97
CA PHE A 112 -8.71 8.41 -8.00
C PHE A 112 -8.11 8.27 -9.40
N LEU A 113 -8.36 7.15 -10.08
CA LEU A 113 -7.87 6.90 -11.43
C LEU A 113 -8.42 7.93 -12.42
N LEU A 114 -9.72 8.23 -12.33
CA LEU A 114 -10.38 9.22 -13.19
C LEU A 114 -9.80 10.62 -12.96
N MET A 115 -9.58 11.03 -11.70
CA MET A 115 -8.96 12.32 -11.40
C MET A 115 -7.50 12.41 -11.86
N LEU A 116 -6.77 11.29 -11.89
CA LEU A 116 -5.40 11.25 -12.42
C LEU A 116 -5.40 11.51 -13.93
N ILE A 117 -6.32 10.88 -14.67
CA ILE A 117 -6.50 11.11 -16.11
C ILE A 117 -6.91 12.57 -16.37
N VAL A 118 -7.93 13.05 -15.66
CA VAL A 118 -8.43 14.43 -15.80
C VAL A 118 -7.35 15.45 -15.44
N GLY A 119 -6.62 15.23 -14.35
CA GLY A 119 -5.52 16.10 -13.92
C GLY A 119 -4.37 16.14 -14.94
N GLY A 120 -3.98 14.98 -15.47
CA GLY A 120 -2.97 14.90 -16.53
C GLY A 120 -3.42 15.60 -17.81
N PHE A 121 -4.70 15.47 -18.18
CA PHE A 121 -5.27 16.16 -19.33
C PHE A 121 -5.29 17.68 -19.16
N ILE A 122 -5.75 18.18 -18.00
CA ILE A 122 -5.74 19.62 -17.68
C ILE A 122 -4.31 20.16 -17.66
N ALA A 123 -3.37 19.44 -17.06
CA ALA A 123 -1.96 19.84 -17.03
C ALA A 123 -1.36 19.88 -18.45
N SER A 124 -1.69 18.90 -19.30
CA SER A 124 -1.26 18.88 -20.70
C SER A 124 -1.82 20.09 -21.49
N LEU A 125 -3.10 20.43 -21.32
CA LEU A 125 -3.69 21.62 -21.92
C LEU A 125 -3.04 22.92 -21.40
N ALA A 126 -2.85 23.04 -20.09
CA ALA A 126 -2.24 24.21 -19.47
C ALA A 126 -0.78 24.43 -19.88
N SER A 127 -0.04 23.34 -20.12
CA SER A 127 1.33 23.40 -20.63
C SER A 127 1.42 23.86 -22.08
N GLY A 128 0.32 23.82 -22.85
CA GLY A 128 0.29 24.20 -24.27
C GLY A 128 0.96 23.19 -25.22
N HIS A 129 1.39 22.03 -24.72
CA HIS A 129 2.08 20.98 -25.49
C HIS A 129 1.21 19.73 -25.67
N PHE A 130 -0.11 19.91 -25.80
CA PHE A 130 -0.99 18.77 -26.05
C PHE A 130 -0.71 18.19 -27.44
N ALA A 131 -0.23 16.95 -27.47
CA ALA A 131 -0.02 16.18 -28.69
C ALA A 131 -0.52 14.77 -28.45
N PHE A 132 -1.37 14.28 -29.35
CA PHE A 132 -1.75 12.87 -29.36
C PHE A 132 -0.58 12.05 -29.91
N ARG A 133 0.06 11.25 -29.05
CA ARG A 133 1.15 10.35 -29.43
C ARG A 133 0.74 8.92 -29.08
N ALA A 134 0.82 8.04 -30.07
CA ALA A 134 0.63 6.61 -29.90
C ALA A 134 1.97 5.86 -29.73
N ASP A 135 3.07 6.60 -29.62
CA ASP A 135 4.41 6.11 -29.35
C ASP A 135 4.91 6.57 -27.96
N LEU A 136 5.90 5.86 -27.42
CA LEU A 136 6.61 6.24 -26.20
C LEU A 136 7.88 7.08 -26.49
N GLY A 137 8.02 7.59 -27.71
CA GLY A 137 9.21 8.29 -28.19
C GLY A 137 10.25 7.40 -28.88
N GLU A 138 11.21 8.04 -29.56
CA GLU A 138 12.22 7.40 -30.41
C GLU A 138 13.12 6.42 -29.64
N LEU A 139 13.41 6.72 -28.37
CA LEU A 139 14.23 5.91 -27.48
C LEU A 139 13.61 4.53 -27.21
N HIS A 140 12.29 4.45 -27.05
CA HIS A 140 11.63 3.17 -26.81
C HIS A 140 11.60 2.32 -28.08
N THR A 141 11.33 2.96 -29.23
CA THR A 141 11.33 2.27 -30.52
C THR A 141 12.70 1.74 -30.91
N SER A 142 13.79 2.41 -30.51
CA SER A 142 15.15 1.91 -30.75
C SER A 142 15.55 0.77 -29.81
N LEU A 143 15.09 0.79 -28.56
CA LEU A 143 15.42 -0.24 -27.56
C LEU A 143 14.59 -1.53 -27.70
N PHE A 144 13.28 -1.40 -27.93
CA PHE A 144 12.33 -2.52 -27.85
C PHE A 144 11.64 -2.84 -29.19
N GLY A 145 11.98 -2.09 -30.24
CA GLY A 145 11.41 -2.23 -31.57
C GLY A 145 10.02 -1.61 -31.73
N GLY A 146 9.58 -1.49 -32.98
CA GLY A 146 8.22 -1.05 -33.33
C GLY A 146 7.23 -2.22 -33.50
N GLY A 147 5.93 -1.90 -33.54
CA GLY A 147 4.88 -2.89 -33.83
C GLY A 147 4.49 -3.74 -32.62
N ILE A 148 4.62 -5.07 -32.70
CA ILE A 148 4.14 -5.99 -31.65
C ILE A 148 5.07 -6.06 -30.44
N GLY A 149 6.38 -5.86 -30.63
CA GLY A 149 7.38 -5.84 -29.54
C GLY A 149 7.09 -4.75 -28.51
N TYR A 150 6.55 -3.62 -28.97
CA TYR A 150 6.07 -2.51 -28.14
C TYR A 150 4.97 -2.95 -27.15
N TRP A 151 3.94 -3.65 -27.64
CA TRP A 151 2.85 -4.10 -26.77
C TRP A 151 3.31 -5.17 -25.78
N ILE A 152 4.18 -6.07 -26.21
CA ILE A 152 4.74 -7.12 -25.34
C ILE A 152 5.54 -6.48 -24.20
N THR A 153 6.36 -5.49 -24.48
CA THR A 153 7.18 -4.80 -23.47
C THR A 153 6.34 -4.00 -22.49
N LEU A 154 5.28 -3.31 -22.95
CA LEU A 154 4.34 -2.64 -22.05
C LEU A 154 3.57 -3.62 -21.16
N ILE A 155 3.09 -4.73 -21.71
CA ILE A 155 2.35 -5.75 -20.95
C ILE A 155 3.28 -6.40 -19.92
N MET A 156 4.49 -6.81 -20.33
CA MET A 156 5.47 -7.41 -19.43
C MET A 156 5.95 -6.43 -18.36
N GLY A 157 6.21 -5.17 -18.73
CA GLY A 157 6.57 -4.11 -17.80
C GLY A 157 5.47 -3.87 -16.76
N GLY A 158 4.22 -3.74 -17.20
CA GLY A 158 3.06 -3.60 -16.32
C GLY A 158 2.88 -4.79 -15.39
N PHE A 159 3.03 -6.00 -15.90
CA PHE A 159 2.97 -7.23 -15.11
C PHE A 159 4.07 -7.27 -14.04
N MET A 160 5.31 -6.95 -14.41
CA MET A 160 6.46 -6.98 -13.52
C MET A 160 6.37 -5.91 -12.43
N ILE A 161 5.86 -4.72 -12.77
CA ILE A 161 5.53 -3.67 -11.79
C ILE A 161 4.44 -4.16 -10.85
N GLY A 162 3.35 -4.73 -11.36
CA GLY A 162 2.26 -5.28 -10.55
C GLY A 162 2.75 -6.34 -9.57
N PHE A 163 3.53 -7.30 -10.05
CA PHE A 163 4.15 -8.34 -9.22
C PHE A 163 5.07 -7.74 -8.15
N GLY A 164 5.92 -6.78 -8.52
CA GLY A 164 6.81 -6.09 -7.58
C GLY A 164 6.07 -5.33 -6.49
N THR A 165 4.97 -4.64 -6.83
CA THR A 165 4.15 -3.93 -5.82
C THR A 165 3.48 -4.89 -4.83
N GLN A 166 3.13 -6.10 -5.26
CA GLN A 166 2.57 -7.11 -4.38
C GLN A 166 3.63 -7.68 -3.43
N LEU A 167 4.83 -7.99 -3.93
CA LEU A 167 5.96 -8.44 -3.10
C LEU A 167 6.39 -7.38 -2.08
N GLY A 168 6.36 -6.10 -2.47
CA GLY A 168 6.65 -4.98 -1.58
C GLY A 168 5.55 -4.65 -0.57
N ALA A 169 4.43 -5.37 -0.58
CA ALA A 169 3.22 -5.05 0.19
C ALA A 169 2.72 -3.60 -0.02
N GLY A 170 2.99 -3.02 -1.18
CA GLY A 170 2.71 -1.62 -1.49
C GLY A 170 3.47 -1.11 -2.72
N CYS A 171 3.05 0.04 -3.24
CA CYS A 171 3.74 0.73 -4.33
C CYS A 171 4.71 1.81 -3.79
N SER A 172 5.64 2.24 -4.63
CA SER A 172 6.61 3.29 -4.29
C SER A 172 5.95 4.59 -3.83
N PHE A 173 4.81 4.95 -4.43
CA PHE A 173 4.00 6.10 -4.03
C PHE A 173 3.38 5.94 -2.63
N GLY A 174 2.89 4.75 -2.30
CA GLY A 174 2.27 4.46 -1.00
C GLY A 174 3.27 4.43 0.16
N HIS A 175 4.44 3.81 -0.05
CA HIS A 175 5.53 3.87 0.93
C HIS A 175 6.13 5.27 1.05
N GLY A 176 6.30 5.96 -0.08
CA GLY A 176 6.83 7.32 -0.15
C GLY A 176 5.91 8.35 0.53
N LEU A 177 4.70 8.55 0.03
CA LEU A 177 3.80 9.60 0.55
C LEU A 177 3.03 9.19 1.80
N GLY A 178 2.68 7.91 1.93
CA GLY A 178 1.94 7.42 3.10
C GLY A 178 2.86 7.11 4.29
N GLY A 179 4.04 6.54 4.02
CA GLY A 179 4.92 5.95 5.03
C GLY A 179 6.08 6.85 5.49
N CYS A 180 6.78 7.53 4.57
CA CYS A 180 7.94 8.36 4.92
C CYS A 180 7.60 9.56 5.84
N PRO A 181 6.51 10.32 5.64
CA PRO A 181 6.16 11.44 6.54
C PRO A 181 5.85 11.00 7.97
N ARG A 182 5.58 9.71 8.18
CA ARG A 182 5.29 9.10 9.49
C ARG A 182 6.50 8.48 10.15
N PHE A 183 7.68 8.62 9.53
CA PHE A 183 8.93 7.98 9.97
C PHE A 183 8.77 6.48 10.24
N VAL A 184 7.96 5.79 9.42
CA VAL A 184 7.84 4.33 9.52
C VAL A 184 9.12 3.71 8.95
N PRO A 185 9.96 3.05 9.77
CA PRO A 185 11.29 2.59 9.35
C PRO A 185 11.22 1.63 8.16
N ALA A 186 10.23 0.73 8.14
CA ALA A 186 10.00 -0.17 7.03
C ALA A 186 9.69 0.56 5.71
N SER A 187 8.96 1.68 5.75
CA SER A 187 8.63 2.45 4.54
C SER A 187 9.80 3.30 4.05
N LEU A 188 10.65 3.79 4.95
CA LEU A 188 11.90 4.48 4.59
C LEU A 188 12.86 3.53 3.89
N ILE A 189 13.04 2.31 4.41
CA ILE A 189 13.89 1.29 3.80
C ILE A 189 13.34 0.86 2.44
N ALA A 190 12.03 0.60 2.32
CA ALA A 190 11.40 0.24 1.06
C ALA A 190 11.52 1.36 0.01
N THR A 191 11.28 2.61 0.40
CA THR A 191 11.43 3.75 -0.51
C THR A 191 12.90 3.90 -0.94
N GLY A 192 13.83 3.79 0.00
CA GLY A 192 15.27 3.83 -0.28
C GLY A 192 15.71 2.75 -1.27
N SER A 193 15.28 1.50 -1.09
CA SER A 193 15.63 0.42 -2.02
C SER A 193 15.05 0.66 -3.42
N PHE A 194 13.80 1.12 -3.54
CA PHE A 194 13.20 1.44 -4.84
C PHE A 194 13.98 2.54 -5.58
N PHE A 195 14.35 3.61 -4.89
CA PHE A 195 15.14 4.70 -5.51
C PHE A 195 16.55 4.24 -5.87
N ILE A 196 17.23 3.47 -5.00
CA ILE A 196 18.56 2.94 -5.29
C ILE A 196 18.51 2.03 -6.54
N THR A 197 17.56 1.10 -6.60
CA THR A 197 17.40 0.23 -7.77
C THR A 197 17.07 1.05 -9.02
N ALA A 198 16.18 2.04 -8.94
CA ALA A 198 15.85 2.90 -10.07
C ALA A 198 17.05 3.70 -10.58
N ILE A 199 17.87 4.25 -9.67
CA ILE A 199 19.11 4.97 -10.03
C ILE A 199 20.08 4.02 -10.72
N ILE A 200 20.36 2.85 -10.12
CA ILE A 200 21.28 1.86 -10.70
C ILE A 200 20.80 1.41 -12.08
N THR A 201 19.54 1.03 -12.22
CA THR A 201 18.95 0.62 -13.50
C THR A 201 19.00 1.74 -14.53
N SER A 202 18.67 2.98 -14.14
CA SER A 202 18.74 4.14 -15.04
C SER A 202 20.17 4.39 -15.54
N VAL A 203 21.15 4.31 -14.64
CA VAL A 203 22.57 4.49 -14.99
C VAL A 203 23.05 3.38 -15.94
N ILE A 204 22.67 2.13 -15.68
CA ILE A 204 23.01 1.00 -16.56
C ILE A 204 22.38 1.18 -17.94
N ILE A 205 21.09 1.49 -18.01
CA ILE A 205 20.38 1.71 -19.29
C ILE A 205 21.02 2.87 -20.04
N HIS A 206 21.33 3.98 -19.37
CA HIS A 206 22.00 5.11 -19.99
C HIS A 206 23.38 4.73 -20.53
N TYR A 207 24.18 4.00 -19.76
CA TYR A 207 25.49 3.53 -20.18
C TYR A 207 25.40 2.61 -21.41
N LEU A 208 24.41 1.72 -21.46
CA LEU A 208 24.18 0.84 -22.61
C LEU A 208 23.81 1.60 -23.89
N ILE A 209 23.16 2.76 -23.77
CA ILE A 209 22.72 3.57 -24.91
C ILE A 209 23.82 4.53 -25.38
N THR A 210 24.45 5.24 -24.44
CA THR A 210 25.37 6.35 -24.73
C THR A 210 26.83 5.92 -24.70
N GLY A 211 27.16 4.83 -24.00
CA GLY A 211 28.54 4.37 -23.79
C GLY A 211 29.33 5.15 -22.72
N SER A 212 28.70 6.10 -22.03
CA SER A 212 29.31 6.93 -20.99
C SER A 212 28.48 6.95 -19.70
N PHE A 213 29.14 7.17 -18.56
CA PHE A 213 28.49 7.46 -17.28
C PHE A 213 28.31 8.97 -17.15
N GLN A 214 27.10 9.41 -16.79
CA GLN A 214 26.76 10.81 -16.51
C GLN A 214 26.72 11.05 -14.99
#